data_AF-A0A2U3KTK8-F1
#
_entry.id   AF-A0A2U3KTK8-F1
#
_cell.length_a   1.000
_cell.length_b   1.000
_cell.length_c   1.000
_cell.angle_alpha   90.00
_cell.angle_beta   90.00
_cell.angle_gamma   90.00
#
_symmetry.space_group_name_H-M   'P 1'
#
loop_
_entity.id
_entity.type
_entity.pdbx_description
1 polymer ?
#
loop_
_entity_poly.entity_id
_entity_poly.type
_entity_poly.pdbx_seq_one_letter_code
_entity_poly.pdbx_strand_id
1 'polypeptide(L)' 'MIERVETIVNGGVVTKLHHILVGQRGLTLSLNNTATSADGRVLNEELATVLTIQNGLITKIDTYLSDVPMMERYFTKSN' A
#
# COMPACT_ATOMS: atom_id res chain seq x y z
N MET A 1 -0.58 12.81 -6.15
CA MET A 1 -1.03 11.73 -5.22
C MET A 1 -2.18 10.92 -5.80
N ILE A 2 -3.19 11.55 -6.44
CA ILE A 2 -4.33 10.87 -7.09
C ILE A 2 -3.88 9.91 -8.21
N GLU A 3 -2.98 10.32 -9.10
CA GLU A 3 -2.54 9.48 -10.24
C GLU A 3 -1.96 8.11 -9.80
N ARG A 4 -1.20 8.09 -8.70
CA ARG A 4 -0.65 6.84 -8.12
C ARG A 4 -1.76 5.94 -7.58
N VAL A 5 -2.76 6.54 -6.92
CA VAL A 5 -3.92 5.80 -6.38
C VAL A 5 -4.78 5.24 -7.50
N GLU A 6 -5.05 6.01 -8.55
CA GLU A 6 -5.76 5.53 -9.74
C GLU A 6 -4.99 4.42 -10.47
N THR A 7 -3.66 4.51 -10.53
CA THR A 7 -2.82 3.46 -11.12
C THR A 7 -2.86 2.16 -10.30
N ILE A 8 -2.98 2.25 -8.97
CA ILE A 8 -3.18 1.07 -8.10
C ILE A 8 -4.55 0.42 -8.37
N VAL A 9 -5.61 1.23 -8.43
CA VAL A 9 -6.99 0.76 -8.67
C VAL A 9 -7.13 0.14 -10.07
N ASN A 10 -6.57 0.80 -11.09
CA ASN A 10 -6.63 0.32 -12.48
C ASN A 10 -5.59 -0.77 -12.78
N GLY A 11 -4.54 -0.89 -11.96
CA GLY A 11 -3.44 -1.85 -12.14
C GLY A 11 -3.70 -3.24 -11.59
N GLY A 12 -4.95 -3.55 -11.19
CA GLY A 12 -5.34 -4.89 -10.73
C GLY A 12 -4.71 -5.30 -9.40
N VAL A 13 -4.33 -4.34 -8.55
CA VAL A 13 -3.70 -4.64 -7.27
C VAL A 13 -4.67 -5.37 -6.35
N VAL A 14 -4.28 -6.56 -5.91
CA VAL A 14 -4.97 -7.34 -4.89
C VAL A 14 -4.28 -7.09 -3.55
N THR A 15 -5.04 -6.53 -2.61
CA THR A 15 -4.59 -6.30 -1.23
C THR A 15 -5.09 -7.40 -0.32
N LYS A 16 -4.17 -8.07 0.37
CA LYS A 16 -4.44 -9.04 1.42
C LYS A 16 -4.13 -8.42 2.78
N LEU A 17 -5.08 -8.47 3.70
CA LEU A 17 -4.86 -8.11 5.10
C LEU A 17 -4.28 -9.30 5.86
N HIS A 18 -3.10 -9.14 6.46
CA HIS A 18 -2.50 -10.14 7.33
C HIS A 18 -2.94 -9.96 8.77
N HIS A 19 -2.72 -8.77 9.32
CA HIS A 19 -2.94 -8.50 10.73
C HIS A 19 -3.44 -7.08 10.94
N ILE A 20 -4.24 -6.90 12.00
CA ILE A 20 -4.60 -5.61 12.56
C ILE A 20 -4.01 -5.55 13.97
N LEU A 21 -3.24 -4.51 14.25
CA LEU A 21 -2.80 -4.19 15.61
C LEU A 21 -3.51 -2.91 16.07
N VAL A 22 -4.27 -2.98 17.15
CA VAL A 22 -4.96 -1.83 17.73
C VAL A 22 -4.11 -1.26 18.87
N GLY A 23 -3.89 0.05 18.84
CA GLY A 23 -3.16 0.78 19.87
C GLY A 23 -3.98 1.93 20.45
N GLN A 24 -3.44 2.60 21.47
CA GLN A 24 -4.15 3.68 22.17
C GLN A 24 -4.52 4.86 21.27
N ARG A 25 -3.74 5.15 20.22
CA ARG A 25 -3.88 6.31 19.35
C ARG A 25 -4.28 5.97 17.91
N GLY A 26 -4.71 4.73 17.66
CA GLY A 26 -5.08 4.28 16.32
C GLY A 26 -4.78 2.81 16.09
N LEU A 27 -4.48 2.44 14.84
CA LEU A 27 -4.24 1.05 14.47
C LEU A 27 -3.17 0.93 13.39
N THR A 28 -2.58 -0.26 13.29
CA THR A 28 -1.68 -0.63 12.21
C THR A 28 -2.27 -1.80 11.44
N LEU A 29 -2.23 -1.71 10.11
CA LEU A 29 -2.57 -2.77 9.18
C LEU A 29 -1.28 -3.34 8.60
N SER A 30 -1.08 -4.65 8.73
CA SER A 30 -0.08 -5.38 7.95
C SER A 30 -0.77 -5.94 6.72
N LEU A 31 -0.29 -5.55 5.54
CA LEU A 31 -0.88 -5.88 4.25
C LEU A 31 0.17 -6.48 3.32
N ASN A 32 -0.31 -7.32 2.40
CA ASN A 32 0.45 -7.75 1.24
C ASN A 32 -0.29 -7.29 -0.02
N ASN A 33 0.38 -6.53 -0.87
CA ASN A 33 -0.16 -6.04 -2.13
C ASN A 33 0.49 -6.79 -3.29
N THR A 34 -0.33 -7.43 -4.12
CA THR A 34 0.15 -8.18 -5.28
C THR A 34 -0.48 -7.66 -6.56
N ALA A 35 0.28 -7.67 -7.65
CA ALA A 35 -0.23 -7.34 -8.97
C ALA A 35 0.75 -7.80 -10.06
N THR A 36 0.22 -7.94 -11.27
CA THR A 36 1.02 -8.12 -12.48
C THR A 36 0.53 -7.12 -13.51
N SER A 37 1.43 -6.26 -13.98
CA SER A 37 1.10 -5.28 -15.02
C SER A 37 0.97 -5.95 -16.39
N ALA A 38 0.37 -5.26 -17.36
CA ALA A 38 0.23 -5.77 -18.73
C ALA A 38 1.59 -6.06 -19.41
N ASP A 39 2.65 -5.33 -19.03
CA ASP A 39 4.02 -5.51 -19.51
C ASP A 39 4.86 -6.49 -18.65
N GLY A 40 4.22 -7.24 -17.74
CA GLY A 40 4.85 -8.34 -17.00
C GLY A 40 5.66 -7.93 -15.77
N ARG A 41 5.62 -6.67 -15.35
CA ARG A 41 6.21 -6.24 -14.07
C ARG A 41 5.37 -6.80 -12.92
N VAL A 42 6.03 -7.25 -11.87
CA VAL A 42 5.40 -7.92 -10.73
C VAL A 42 5.50 -7.04 -9.49
N LEU A 43 4.39 -6.92 -8.79
CA LEU A 43 4.30 -6.36 -7.45
C LEU A 43 4.01 -7.50 -6.47
N ASN A 44 4.81 -7.60 -5.42
CA ASN A 44 4.55 -8.44 -4.25
C ASN A 44 5.14 -7.75 -3.01
N GLU A 45 4.39 -6.79 -2.48
CA GLU A 45 4.86 -5.84 -1.47
C GLU A 45 4.27 -6.16 -0.10
N GLU A 46 5.13 -6.36 0.90
CA GLU A 46 4.74 -6.36 2.30
C GLU A 46 4.80 -4.94 2.86
N LEU A 47 3.67 -4.44 3.36
CA LEU A 47 3.59 -3.07 3.88
C LEU A 47 2.88 -3.00 5.23
N ALA A 48 3.29 -2.02 6.04
CA ALA A 48 2.60 -1.63 7.26
C ALA A 48 1.97 -0.25 7.08
N THR A 49 0.66 -0.15 7.25
CA THR A 49 -0.06 1.13 7.24
C THR A 49 -0.53 1.48 8.64
N VAL A 50 0.04 2.54 9.21
CA VAL A 50 -0.29 3.07 10.53
C VAL A 50 -1.29 4.21 10.37
N LEU A 51 -2.47 4.04 10.97
CA LEU A 51 -3.51 5.05 11.03
C LEU A 51 -3.51 5.68 12.42
N THR A 52 -3.27 6.99 12.49
CA THR A 52 -3.47 7.74 13.73
C THR A 52 -4.92 8.23 13.78
N ILE A 53 -5.61 7.94 14.88
CA ILE A 53 -7.02 8.30 15.09
C ILE A 53 -7.12 9.33 16.22
N GLN A 54 -7.83 10.43 15.96
CA GLN A 54 -8.20 11.42 16.97
C GLN A 54 -9.67 11.79 16.78
N ASN A 55 -10.44 11.85 17.87
CA ASN A 55 -11.87 12.16 17.84
C ASN A 55 -12.67 11.30 16.84
N GLY A 56 -12.33 10.02 16.72
CA GLY A 56 -12.98 9.06 15.81
C GLY A 56 -12.59 9.21 14.33
N LEU A 57 -11.70 10.15 13.99
CA LEU A 57 -11.26 10.41 12.61
C LEU A 57 -9.81 9.98 12.40
N ILE A 58 -9.51 9.46 11.21
CA ILE A 58 -8.12 9.23 10.78
C ILE A 58 -7.50 10.60 10.49
N THR A 59 -6.46 10.95 11.26
CA THR A 59 -5.76 12.24 11.16
C THR A 59 -4.40 12.13 10.49
N LYS A 60 -3.83 10.92 10.45
CA LYS A 60 -2.55 10.64 9.78
C LYS A 60 -2.54 9.20 9.27
N ILE A 61 -1.92 9.01 8.10
CA ILE A 61 -1.63 7.72 7.50
C ILE A 61 -0.14 7.69 7.20
N ASP A 62 0.60 6.77 7.83
CA ASP A 62 1.98 6.46 7.48
C ASP A 62 2.03 5.06 6.88
N THR A 63 2.66 4.90 5.71
CA THR A 63 2.84 3.59 5.07
C THR A 63 4.34 3.30 4.95
N TYR A 64 4.74 2.15 5.49
CA TYR A 64 6.11 1.64 5.45
C TYR A 64 6.16 0.46 4.49
N LEU A 65 7.10 0.50 3.56
CA LEU A 65 7.29 -0.50 2.51
C LEU A 65 8.50 -1.38 2.86
N SER A 66 8.37 -2.67 2.60
CA SER A 66 9.46 -3.65 2.68
C SER A 66 10.47 -3.51 1.53
N ASP A 67 10.01 -3.18 0.31
CA ASP A 67 10.86 -3.09 -0.88
C ASP A 67 10.49 -1.88 -1.76
N VAL A 68 11.05 -0.72 -1.41
CA VAL A 68 10.89 0.53 -2.17
C VAL A 68 11.38 0.37 -3.63
N PRO A 69 12.55 -0.22 -3.93
CA PRO A 69 12.98 -0.43 -5.33
C PRO A 69 12.01 -1.26 -6.18
N MET A 70 11.39 -2.32 -5.65
CA MET A 70 10.36 -3.06 -6.38
C MET A 70 9.15 -2.19 -6.67
N MET A 71 8.65 -1.46 -5.68
CA MET A 71 7.54 -0.52 -5.87
C MET A 71 7.85 0.51 -6.96
N GLU A 72 9.05 1.07 -6.98
CA GLU A 72 9.46 2.02 -8.03
C GLU A 72 9.51 1.37 -9.40
N ARG A 73 10.07 0.16 -9.53
CA ARG A 73 10.09 -0.59 -10.80
C ARG A 73 8.68 -0.91 -11.29
N TYR A 74 7.76 -1.30 -10.40
CA TYR A 74 6.39 -1.63 -10.76
C TYR A 74 5.58 -0.39 -11.21
N PHE A 75 5.86 0.80 -10.69
CA PHE A 75 5.12 2.02 -11.05
C PHE A 75 5.80 2.91 -12.09
N THR A 76 7.09 2.75 -12.36
CA THR A 76 7.77 3.48 -13.43
C THR A 76 7.37 2.93 -14.80
N LYS A 77 6.63 3.70 -15.61
CA LYS A 77 6.23 3.31 -16.97
C LYS A 77 7.45 2.87 -17.79
N SER A 78 7.34 1.72 -18.44
CA SER A 78 8.12 1.43 -19.63
C SER A 78 7.63 2.37 -20.73
N ASN A 79 8.48 3.28 -21.21
CA ASN A 79 8.24 4.08 -22.41
C ASN A 79 8.09 3.20 -23.65
#